data_AF-A0A960B334-F1
#
_entry.id   AF-A0A960B334-F1
#
_cell.length_a   1.000
_cell.length_b   1.000
_cell.length_c   1.000
_cell.angle_alpha   90.00
_cell.angle_beta   90.00
_cell.angle_gamma   90.00
#
_symmetry.space_group_name_H-M   'P 1'
#
loop_
_entity.id
_entity.type
_entity.pdbx_description
1 polymer ?
#
loop_
_entity_poly.entity_id
_entity_poly.type
_entity_poly.pdbx_seq_one_letter_code
_entity_poly.pdbx_strand_id
1 'polypeptide(L)'
;MRRRLALGGWLAAVLLLAASLVPGVAPRLAGLLPDDGGFPQRTGFIRGAPMLPDKPGPLAAIVGDNNFGAGSLEAVTSTGRAFTLPASADGTLSPDGRLLVTPGSRRIVVRDLSSGETREVSTTRSVRSAGIWRGDGGQLLVWLSGTRHGFVAVLDVGTGRLAASTVTGRPVGFLKDGTLVAVRTTSAGIQVVTLDQALTVLATVDLSPVDGWASGGPNDSGVTPDGLLLTREGPDDGRILLRTFSVTDGSEAGRISTEIDAEEVSYGCPMGWRGNDPVLITKSYGSQAKALQIHPDGSTTQLMAIHHRMQSYCVTFAAEALEAGPRWALLGTNDDVWTWYWRPLLLVLLLTAGPLTWSMLSRRRRRGSRP
;
A
#
# COMPACT_ATOMS: atom_id res chain seq x y z
N MET A 1 38.48 -35.66 -12.72
CA MET A 1 37.90 -34.74 -11.72
C MET A 1 36.99 -33.64 -12.30
N ARG A 2 37.43 -32.81 -13.27
CA ARG A 2 36.63 -31.68 -13.81
C ARG A 2 35.19 -32.01 -14.28
N ARG A 3 34.91 -33.23 -14.76
CA ARG A 3 33.55 -33.65 -15.19
C ARG A 3 32.55 -33.83 -14.06
N ARG A 4 33.00 -34.32 -12.89
CA ARG A 4 32.11 -34.54 -11.74
C ARG A 4 31.69 -33.20 -11.12
N LEU A 5 32.57 -32.21 -11.16
CA LEU A 5 32.29 -30.84 -10.70
C LEU A 5 31.26 -30.12 -11.59
N ALA A 6 31.37 -30.24 -12.92
CA ALA A 6 30.42 -29.58 -13.84
C ALA A 6 29.00 -30.16 -13.77
N LEU A 7 28.86 -31.50 -13.66
CA LEU A 7 27.55 -32.13 -13.52
C LEU A 7 26.92 -31.83 -12.15
N GLY A 8 27.74 -31.82 -11.09
CA GLY A 8 27.30 -31.44 -9.75
C GLY A 8 26.79 -29.99 -9.67
N GLY A 9 27.49 -29.05 -10.32
CA GLY A 9 27.08 -27.64 -10.37
C GLY A 9 25.76 -27.43 -11.11
N TRP A 10 25.57 -28.07 -12.27
CA TRP A 10 24.30 -27.97 -13.01
C TRP A 10 23.14 -28.60 -12.23
N LEU A 11 23.33 -29.81 -11.68
CA LEU A 11 22.28 -30.49 -10.91
C LEU A 11 21.88 -29.68 -9.67
N ALA A 12 22.85 -29.08 -8.97
CA ALA A 12 22.60 -28.19 -7.86
C ALA A 12 21.82 -26.94 -8.29
N ALA A 13 22.15 -26.33 -9.42
CA ALA A 13 21.42 -25.19 -9.96
C ALA A 13 19.97 -25.55 -10.34
N VAL A 14 19.73 -26.71 -10.97
CA VAL A 14 18.38 -27.20 -11.28
C VAL A 14 17.59 -27.49 -10.01
N LEU A 15 18.20 -28.14 -9.02
CA LEU A 15 17.53 -28.45 -7.75
C LEU A 15 17.20 -27.19 -6.95
N LEU A 16 18.10 -26.20 -6.91
CA LEU A 16 17.85 -24.90 -6.29
C LEU A 16 16.73 -24.14 -7.01
N LEU A 17 16.72 -24.16 -8.35
CA LEU A 17 15.65 -23.52 -9.11
C LEU A 17 14.31 -24.26 -8.95
N ALA A 18 14.30 -25.58 -8.99
CA ALA A 18 13.11 -26.39 -8.77
C ALA A 18 12.55 -26.21 -7.35
N ALA A 19 13.42 -26.17 -6.34
CA ALA A 19 13.03 -25.85 -4.96
C ALA A 19 12.43 -24.43 -4.86
N SER A 20 12.95 -23.46 -5.62
CA SER A 20 12.39 -22.10 -5.68
C SER A 20 11.01 -22.02 -6.35
N LEU A 21 10.60 -23.06 -7.07
CA LEU A 21 9.32 -23.14 -7.79
C LEU A 21 8.22 -23.85 -7.00
N VAL A 22 8.55 -24.60 -5.94
CA VAL A 22 7.54 -25.25 -5.10
C VAL A 22 6.86 -24.18 -4.22
N PRO A 23 5.54 -23.98 -4.34
CA PRO A 23 4.80 -23.06 -3.48
C PRO A 23 5.04 -23.41 -2.01
N GLY A 24 5.56 -22.47 -1.22
CA GLY A 24 5.86 -22.67 0.20
C GLY A 24 7.31 -23.08 0.56
N VAL A 25 8.15 -23.48 -0.41
CA VAL A 25 9.59 -23.73 -0.16
C VAL A 25 10.41 -22.44 -0.30
N ALA A 26 10.10 -21.59 -1.28
CA ALA A 26 10.74 -20.29 -1.44
C ALA A 26 10.59 -19.38 -0.20
N PRO A 27 9.44 -19.30 0.50
CA PRO A 27 9.33 -18.59 1.78
C PRO A 27 10.28 -19.11 2.87
N ARG A 28 10.52 -20.42 2.95
CA ARG A 28 11.41 -21.01 3.96
C ARG A 28 12.89 -20.70 3.71
N LEU A 29 13.29 -20.67 2.44
CA LEU A 29 14.64 -20.26 2.04
C LEU A 29 14.81 -18.73 2.09
N ALA A 30 13.75 -17.97 1.82
CA ALA A 30 13.73 -16.51 1.98
C ALA A 30 13.87 -16.09 3.45
N GLY A 31 13.47 -16.93 4.40
CA GLY A 31 13.74 -16.73 5.84
C GLY A 31 15.20 -16.96 6.26
N LEU A 32 16.07 -17.40 5.35
CA LEU A 32 17.53 -17.43 5.56
C LEU A 32 18.22 -16.15 5.08
N LEU A 33 17.52 -15.32 4.30
CA LEU A 33 17.94 -13.97 3.98
C LEU A 33 17.44 -13.04 5.10
N PRO A 34 18.16 -11.97 5.43
CA PRO A 34 17.67 -10.95 6.36
C PRO A 34 16.26 -10.51 5.92
N ASP A 35 15.27 -10.72 6.80
CA ASP A 35 13.92 -10.24 6.58
C ASP A 35 13.87 -8.80 7.08
N ASP A 36 14.26 -7.87 6.22
CA ASP A 36 14.35 -6.45 6.58
C ASP A 36 12.97 -5.76 6.64
N GLY A 37 11.87 -6.53 6.68
CA GLY A 37 10.50 -6.02 6.87
C GLY A 37 9.78 -5.51 5.60
N GLY A 38 10.38 -5.65 4.42
CA GLY A 38 9.87 -5.05 3.19
C GLY A 38 8.57 -5.66 2.63
N PHE A 39 7.92 -4.94 1.72
CA PHE A 39 6.68 -5.37 1.02
C PHE A 39 6.95 -5.86 -0.41
N PRO A 40 6.04 -6.66 -1.02
CA PRO A 40 6.23 -7.11 -2.39
C PRO A 40 6.17 -5.96 -3.40
N GLN A 41 7.10 -5.95 -4.37
CA GLN A 41 7.15 -4.91 -5.40
C GLN A 41 6.02 -5.01 -6.41
N ARG A 42 5.37 -6.17 -6.56
CA ARG A 42 4.13 -6.23 -7.32
C ARG A 42 3.14 -7.22 -6.73
N THR A 43 1.87 -7.03 -7.04
CA THR A 43 0.83 -8.03 -6.76
C THR A 43 0.18 -8.46 -8.05
N GLY A 44 0.22 -9.78 -8.27
CA GLY A 44 -0.37 -10.44 -9.43
C GLY A 44 -1.85 -10.74 -9.23
N PHE A 45 -2.53 -11.06 -10.32
CA PHE A 45 -3.92 -11.53 -10.32
C PHE A 45 -4.08 -12.82 -9.49
N ILE A 46 -4.63 -12.72 -8.27
CA ILE A 46 -4.80 -13.88 -7.36
C ILE A 46 -6.24 -14.41 -7.46
N ARG A 47 -6.63 -14.97 -8.61
CA ARG A 47 -7.89 -15.73 -8.67
C ARG A 47 -7.82 -16.92 -7.71
N GLY A 48 -8.77 -16.97 -6.78
CA GLY A 48 -8.87 -18.04 -5.80
C GLY A 48 -7.92 -17.85 -4.61
N ALA A 49 -7.55 -16.61 -4.27
CA ALA A 49 -6.97 -16.34 -2.96
C ALA A 49 -7.87 -16.97 -1.88
N PRO A 50 -7.30 -17.73 -0.91
CA PRO A 50 -8.11 -18.26 0.17
C PRO A 50 -8.64 -17.11 1.01
N MET A 51 -9.75 -17.34 1.72
CA MET A 51 -10.21 -16.41 2.75
C MET A 51 -9.08 -16.15 3.75
N LEU A 52 -9.00 -14.90 4.24
CA LEU A 52 -8.07 -14.53 5.29
C LEU A 52 -8.26 -15.48 6.49
N PRO A 53 -7.27 -16.33 6.84
CA PRO A 53 -7.37 -17.24 7.98
C PRO A 53 -7.47 -16.45 9.28
N ASP A 54 -7.80 -17.08 10.41
CA ASP A 54 -7.94 -16.39 11.69
C ASP A 54 -6.67 -15.65 12.12
N LYS A 55 -5.50 -16.25 11.87
CA LYS A 55 -4.18 -15.76 12.29
C LYS A 55 -3.22 -15.72 11.11
N PRO A 56 -3.40 -14.79 10.15
CA PRO A 56 -2.53 -14.69 8.99
C PRO A 56 -1.14 -14.14 9.34
N GLY A 57 -0.98 -13.56 10.53
CA GLY A 57 0.16 -12.71 10.86
C GLY A 57 -0.01 -11.29 10.30
N PRO A 58 0.99 -10.42 10.49
CA PRO A 58 0.95 -9.06 9.98
C PRO A 58 0.75 -9.00 8.46
N LEU A 59 -0.03 -8.02 8.02
CA LEU A 59 -0.25 -7.72 6.61
C LEU A 59 0.56 -6.49 6.20
N ALA A 60 1.06 -6.48 4.98
CA ALA A 60 1.77 -5.33 4.42
C ALA A 60 0.82 -4.36 3.69
N ALA A 61 -0.23 -4.87 3.06
CA ALA A 61 -1.16 -4.05 2.29
C ALA A 61 -2.58 -4.63 2.21
N ILE A 62 -3.55 -3.75 1.92
CA ILE A 62 -4.90 -4.07 1.48
C ILE A 62 -5.08 -3.48 0.08
N VAL A 63 -5.54 -4.27 -0.87
CA VAL A 63 -5.82 -3.89 -2.26
C VAL A 63 -7.32 -3.95 -2.51
N GLY A 64 -7.92 -2.83 -2.85
CA GLY A 64 -9.27 -2.74 -3.41
C GLY A 64 -9.25 -3.17 -4.87
N ASP A 65 -9.69 -4.41 -5.13
CA ASP A 65 -9.89 -4.96 -6.46
C ASP A 65 -11.36 -4.78 -6.85
N ASN A 66 -11.62 -4.21 -8.03
CA ASN A 66 -12.98 -4.15 -8.55
C ASN A 66 -13.45 -5.53 -9.07
N ASN A 67 -12.55 -6.49 -9.29
CA ASN A 67 -12.72 -7.88 -9.70
C ASN A 67 -13.91 -8.06 -10.66
N PHE A 68 -13.90 -7.31 -11.77
CA PHE A 68 -14.96 -7.31 -12.78
C PHE A 68 -16.37 -7.01 -12.22
N GLY A 69 -16.47 -6.17 -11.18
CA GLY A 69 -17.72 -5.75 -10.53
C GLY A 69 -18.01 -6.42 -9.18
N ALA A 70 -17.16 -7.32 -8.67
CA ALA A 70 -17.38 -8.00 -7.39
C ALA A 70 -16.88 -7.21 -6.16
N GLY A 71 -16.04 -6.19 -6.35
CA GLY A 71 -15.62 -5.27 -5.28
C GLY A 71 -14.94 -5.93 -4.08
N SER A 72 -14.14 -6.97 -4.30
CA SER A 72 -13.44 -7.67 -3.23
C SER A 72 -12.20 -6.92 -2.76
N LEU A 73 -11.97 -6.92 -1.46
CA LEU A 73 -10.70 -6.46 -0.89
C LEU A 73 -9.76 -7.66 -0.76
N GLU A 74 -8.51 -7.49 -1.16
CA GLU A 74 -7.46 -8.46 -0.98
C GLU A 74 -6.44 -7.94 0.05
N ALA A 75 -5.94 -8.83 0.89
CA ALA A 75 -4.90 -8.55 1.87
C ALA A 75 -3.61 -9.24 1.43
N VAL A 76 -2.48 -8.56 1.59
CA VAL A 76 -1.17 -9.04 1.14
C VAL A 76 -0.19 -8.97 2.30
N THR A 77 0.52 -10.06 2.56
CA THR A 77 1.60 -10.13 3.56
C THR A 77 2.92 -9.58 3.01
N SER A 78 3.89 -9.31 3.88
CA SER A 78 5.27 -8.95 3.48
C SER A 78 5.96 -10.00 2.59
N THR A 79 5.50 -11.25 2.64
CA THR A 79 6.01 -12.35 1.81
C THR A 79 5.34 -12.45 0.43
N GLY A 80 4.36 -11.58 0.13
CA GLY A 80 3.58 -11.63 -1.11
C GLY A 80 2.42 -12.63 -1.09
N ARG A 81 2.20 -13.36 0.01
CA ARG A 81 0.99 -14.18 0.17
C ARG A 81 -0.24 -13.29 0.24
N ALA A 82 -1.24 -13.61 -0.58
CA ALA A 82 -2.49 -12.88 -0.66
C ALA A 82 -3.69 -13.67 -0.12
N PHE A 83 -4.68 -12.94 0.35
CA PHE A 83 -5.91 -13.44 0.93
C PHE A 83 -7.09 -12.58 0.51
N THR A 84 -8.28 -13.16 0.37
CA THR A 84 -9.50 -12.37 0.23
C THR A 84 -10.01 -11.95 1.61
N LEU A 85 -10.35 -10.68 1.75
CA LEU A 85 -11.06 -10.15 2.90
C LEU A 85 -12.58 -10.31 2.70
N PRO A 86 -13.35 -10.64 3.75
CA PRO A 86 -14.81 -10.68 3.65
C PRO A 86 -15.35 -9.31 3.20
N ALA A 87 -16.16 -9.31 2.14
CA ALA A 87 -16.67 -8.11 1.50
C ALA A 87 -17.50 -7.27 2.48
N SER A 88 -17.15 -5.99 2.67
CA SER A 88 -18.09 -4.87 2.92
C SER A 88 -17.49 -3.56 3.44
N ALA A 89 -16.18 -3.38 3.61
CA ALA A 89 -15.69 -2.10 4.14
C ALA A 89 -14.22 -1.80 3.85
N ASP A 90 -13.93 -0.56 3.44
CA ASP A 90 -12.59 0.02 3.27
C ASP A 90 -11.79 -0.09 4.58
N GLY A 91 -11.10 -1.22 4.74
CA GLY A 91 -10.28 -1.51 5.91
C GLY A 91 -8.96 -0.75 5.88
N THR A 92 -8.39 -0.55 7.06
CA THR A 92 -7.06 0.03 7.23
C THR A 92 -6.18 -0.89 8.07
N LEU A 93 -4.86 -0.80 7.88
CA LEU A 93 -3.86 -1.55 8.62
C LEU A 93 -3.13 -0.62 9.60
N SER A 94 -2.88 -1.09 10.81
CA SER A 94 -1.94 -0.42 11.72
C SER A 94 -0.56 -0.28 11.09
N PRO A 95 0.29 0.64 11.58
CA PRO A 95 1.65 0.84 11.07
C PRO A 95 2.47 -0.46 10.97
N ASP A 96 2.34 -1.33 11.98
CA ASP A 96 2.99 -2.65 12.08
C ASP A 96 2.28 -3.76 11.29
N GLY A 97 1.15 -3.45 10.64
CA GLY A 97 0.35 -4.41 9.88
C GLY A 97 -0.38 -5.45 10.73
N ARG A 98 -0.29 -5.39 12.07
CA ARG A 98 -0.84 -6.39 12.99
C ARG A 98 -2.34 -6.25 13.19
N LEU A 99 -2.88 -5.04 13.10
CA LEU A 99 -4.28 -4.76 13.33
C LEU A 99 -4.96 -4.41 12.01
N LEU A 100 -6.03 -5.15 11.69
CA LEU A 100 -6.97 -4.79 10.64
C LEU A 100 -8.16 -4.10 11.28
N VAL A 101 -8.46 -2.88 10.84
CA VAL A 101 -9.64 -2.14 11.28
C VAL A 101 -10.60 -1.96 10.12
N THR A 102 -11.83 -2.44 10.27
CA THR A 102 -12.87 -2.31 9.25
C THR A 102 -14.04 -1.48 9.78
N PRO A 103 -14.46 -0.42 9.05
CA PRO A 103 -15.64 0.33 9.42
C PRO A 103 -16.91 -0.47 9.14
N GLY A 104 -17.95 -0.25 9.95
CA GLY A 104 -19.29 -0.78 9.73
C GLY A 104 -20.34 0.30 9.93
N SER A 105 -21.59 -0.02 9.58
CA SER A 105 -22.69 0.96 9.58
C SER A 105 -22.87 1.73 10.90
N ARG A 106 -22.53 1.14 12.05
CA ARG A 106 -22.51 1.79 13.40
C ARG A 106 -21.50 1.14 14.35
N ARG A 107 -20.43 0.60 13.78
CA ARG A 107 -19.41 -0.13 14.53
C ARG A 107 -18.08 -0.01 13.84
N ILE A 108 -17.02 -0.27 14.58
CA ILE A 108 -15.67 -0.43 14.07
C ILE A 108 -15.20 -1.79 14.57
N VAL A 109 -14.80 -2.67 13.66
CA VAL A 109 -14.24 -3.96 14.03
C VAL A 109 -12.73 -3.83 14.00
N VAL A 110 -12.08 -4.18 15.11
CA VAL A 110 -10.63 -4.23 15.22
C VAL A 110 -10.25 -5.68 15.40
N ARG A 111 -9.38 -6.17 14.51
CA ARG A 111 -8.92 -7.55 14.51
C ARG A 111 -7.41 -7.59 14.62
N ASP A 112 -6.91 -8.28 15.65
CA ASP A 112 -5.50 -8.63 15.76
C ASP A 112 -5.22 -9.86 14.88
N LEU A 113 -4.36 -9.69 13.90
CA LEU A 113 -4.05 -10.67 12.87
C LEU A 113 -3.00 -11.70 13.33
N SER A 114 -2.34 -11.45 14.45
CA SER A 114 -1.41 -12.39 15.07
C SER A 114 -2.15 -13.32 16.04
N SER A 115 -3.02 -12.77 16.89
CA SER A 115 -3.77 -13.55 17.88
C SER A 115 -5.07 -14.14 17.33
N GLY A 116 -5.66 -13.49 16.32
CA GLY A 116 -7.01 -13.76 15.80
C GLY A 116 -8.13 -13.11 16.63
N GLU A 117 -7.78 -12.40 17.70
CA GLU A 117 -8.74 -11.71 18.55
C GLU A 117 -9.46 -10.62 17.77
N THR A 118 -10.78 -10.57 17.91
CA THR A 118 -11.62 -9.56 17.29
C THR A 118 -12.43 -8.86 18.37
N ARG A 119 -12.47 -7.54 18.29
CA ARG A 119 -13.31 -6.71 19.15
C ARG A 119 -14.10 -5.73 18.31
N GLU A 120 -15.26 -5.35 18.83
CA GLU A 120 -16.15 -4.40 18.19
C GLU A 120 -16.27 -3.15 19.06
N VAL A 121 -16.17 -1.99 18.43
CA VAL A 121 -16.40 -0.69 19.05
C VAL A 121 -17.65 -0.09 18.43
N SER A 122 -18.73 -0.08 19.20
CA SER A 122 -19.99 0.51 18.75
C SER A 122 -19.91 2.04 18.73
N THR A 123 -20.67 2.64 17.81
CA THR A 123 -20.80 4.10 17.69
C THR A 123 -22.26 4.48 17.44
N THR A 124 -22.65 5.67 17.90
CA THR A 124 -24.00 6.20 17.68
C THR A 124 -24.19 6.72 16.25
N ARG A 125 -23.10 6.89 15.49
CA ARG A 125 -23.10 7.43 14.12
C ARG A 125 -22.51 6.43 13.15
N SER A 126 -22.91 6.51 11.89
CA SER A 126 -22.27 5.69 10.86
C SER A 126 -20.84 6.09 10.62
N VAL A 127 -19.98 5.11 10.34
CA VAL A 127 -18.58 5.34 10.03
C VAL A 127 -18.45 5.53 8.53
N ARG A 128 -17.95 6.68 8.08
CA ARG A 128 -17.63 6.95 6.67
C ARG A 128 -16.32 6.30 6.28
N SER A 129 -15.32 6.41 7.15
CA SER A 129 -14.03 5.76 7.01
C SER A 129 -13.35 5.59 8.37
N ALA A 130 -12.58 4.52 8.52
CA ALA A 130 -11.66 4.30 9.65
C ALA A 130 -10.26 4.34 9.02
N GLY A 131 -9.63 5.51 9.00
CA GLY A 131 -8.77 5.86 7.85
C GLY A 131 -7.29 6.05 8.15
N ILE A 132 -6.94 6.70 9.26
CA ILE A 132 -5.58 7.24 9.42
C ILE A 132 -5.03 6.96 10.80
N TRP A 133 -3.99 6.13 10.86
CA TRP A 133 -3.32 5.77 12.10
C TRP A 133 -2.36 6.87 12.55
N ARG A 134 -2.24 6.99 13.87
CA ARG A 134 -1.07 7.63 14.48
C ARG A 134 0.13 6.70 14.28
N GLY A 135 1.32 7.27 14.10
CA GLY A 135 2.52 6.50 13.75
C GLY A 135 2.91 5.39 14.74
N ASP A 136 2.47 5.47 15.99
CA ASP A 136 2.69 4.43 17.01
C ASP A 136 1.63 3.31 17.03
N GLY A 137 0.60 3.40 16.17
CA GLY A 137 -0.48 2.42 16.11
C GLY A 137 -1.44 2.42 17.32
N GLY A 138 -1.29 3.35 18.28
CA GLY A 138 -2.14 3.39 19.47
C GLY A 138 -3.50 4.05 19.22
N GLN A 139 -3.59 4.91 18.21
CA GLN A 139 -4.77 5.72 17.91
C GLN A 139 -5.10 5.70 16.42
N LEU A 140 -6.39 5.78 16.13
CA LEU A 140 -6.92 5.80 14.77
C LEU A 140 -7.91 6.97 14.61
N LEU A 141 -7.70 7.79 13.58
CA LEU A 141 -8.69 8.78 13.16
C LEU A 141 -9.82 8.10 12.39
N VAL A 142 -11.02 8.44 12.82
CA VAL A 142 -12.27 7.94 12.30
C VAL A 142 -13.08 9.12 11.78
N TRP A 143 -13.64 8.97 10.58
CA TRP A 143 -14.58 9.93 10.04
C TRP A 143 -16.00 9.41 10.22
N LEU A 144 -16.78 10.08 11.06
CA LEU A 144 -18.17 9.73 11.33
C LEU A 144 -19.11 10.53 10.42
N SER A 145 -20.20 9.90 10.00
CA SER A 145 -21.26 10.56 9.24
C SER A 145 -21.98 11.62 10.06
N GLY A 146 -22.36 12.71 9.39
CA GLY A 146 -23.28 13.72 9.87
C GLY A 146 -24.25 14.16 8.78
N THR A 147 -25.21 15.00 9.15
CA THR A 147 -26.32 15.44 8.28
C THR A 147 -25.86 16.28 7.09
N ARG A 148 -24.90 17.18 7.30
CA ARG A 148 -24.30 18.01 6.23
C ARG A 148 -22.81 17.73 6.05
N HIS A 149 -22.11 17.57 7.15
CA HIS A 149 -20.67 17.31 7.19
C HIS A 149 -20.39 16.16 8.16
N GLY A 150 -19.31 15.42 7.93
CA GLY A 150 -18.87 14.39 8.87
C GLY A 150 -18.11 14.96 10.06
N PHE A 151 -17.93 14.15 11.10
CA PHE A 151 -17.26 14.52 12.35
C PHE A 151 -15.94 13.78 12.49
N VAL A 152 -14.96 14.44 13.07
CA VAL A 152 -13.68 13.83 13.44
C VAL A 152 -13.85 13.06 14.73
N ALA A 153 -13.34 11.83 14.77
CA ALA A 153 -13.29 11.01 15.97
C ALA A 153 -11.93 10.32 16.10
N VAL A 154 -11.57 9.97 17.34
CA VAL A 154 -10.38 9.18 17.66
C VAL A 154 -10.82 7.91 18.35
N LEU A 155 -10.35 6.80 17.81
CA LEU A 155 -10.41 5.51 18.48
C LEU A 155 -9.08 5.27 19.21
N ASP A 156 -9.14 5.14 20.53
CA ASP A 156 -8.07 4.53 21.31
C ASP A 156 -8.09 3.02 21.06
N VAL A 157 -7.04 2.52 20.43
CA VAL A 157 -6.97 1.13 19.99
C VAL A 157 -6.51 0.22 21.14
N GLY A 158 -5.96 0.73 22.24
CA GLY A 158 -5.75 -0.10 23.44
C GLY A 158 -7.07 -0.40 24.14
N THR A 159 -7.83 0.64 24.43
CA THR A 159 -9.01 0.56 25.30
C THR A 159 -10.33 0.36 24.55
N GLY A 160 -10.34 0.53 23.23
CA GLY A 160 -11.58 0.52 22.44
C GLY A 160 -12.46 1.76 22.67
N ARG A 161 -11.90 2.83 23.25
CA ARG A 161 -12.67 4.05 23.55
C ARG A 161 -12.72 4.93 22.31
N LEU A 162 -13.93 5.21 21.83
CA LEU A 162 -14.15 6.17 20.74
C LEU A 162 -14.58 7.53 21.32
N ALA A 163 -13.80 8.56 21.05
CA ALA A 163 -14.16 9.94 21.34
C ALA A 163 -14.46 10.68 20.03
N ALA A 164 -15.54 11.46 19.99
CA ALA A 164 -15.92 12.23 18.80
C ALA A 164 -15.89 13.72 19.10
N SER A 165 -15.33 14.50 18.18
CA SER A 165 -15.32 15.95 18.24
C SER A 165 -16.66 16.52 17.79
N THR A 166 -16.98 17.73 18.25
CA THR A 166 -18.06 18.55 17.68
C THR A 166 -17.63 19.22 16.37
N VAL A 167 -16.32 19.23 16.08
CA VAL A 167 -15.77 19.76 14.84
C VAL A 167 -16.21 18.91 13.66
N THR A 168 -16.82 19.57 12.69
CA THR A 168 -17.13 18.98 11.39
C THR A 168 -15.95 19.15 10.45
N GLY A 169 -15.55 18.07 9.78
CA GLY A 169 -14.43 18.07 8.85
C GLY A 169 -14.07 16.65 8.45
N ARG A 170 -13.23 16.51 7.42
CA ARG A 170 -12.60 15.25 7.06
C ARG A 170 -11.25 15.16 7.79
N PRO A 171 -10.99 14.13 8.60
CA PRO A 171 -9.67 13.94 9.18
C PRO A 171 -8.64 13.67 8.06
N VAL A 172 -7.45 14.28 8.17
CA VAL A 172 -6.37 14.17 7.17
C VAL A 172 -5.05 13.67 7.76
N GLY A 173 -4.93 13.59 9.09
CA GLY A 173 -3.86 12.85 9.75
C GLY A 173 -3.42 13.43 11.10
N PHE A 174 -2.25 13.01 11.53
CA PHE A 174 -1.61 13.45 12.78
C PHE A 174 -0.29 14.15 12.49
N LEU A 175 0.01 15.18 13.26
CA LEU A 175 1.36 15.73 13.40
C LEU A 175 2.19 14.85 14.34
N LYS A 176 3.51 15.04 14.31
CA LYS A 176 4.47 14.30 15.14
C LYS A 176 4.23 14.43 16.64
N ASP A 177 3.70 15.56 17.10
CA ASP A 177 3.34 15.79 18.51
C ASP A 177 1.99 15.15 18.91
N GLY A 178 1.31 14.51 17.96
CA GLY A 178 -0.01 13.91 18.14
C GLY A 178 -1.17 14.89 17.98
N THR A 179 -0.92 16.13 17.54
CA THR A 179 -1.97 17.07 17.11
C THR A 179 -2.71 16.48 15.92
N LEU A 180 -4.03 16.55 15.95
CA LEU A 180 -4.90 16.07 14.89
C LEU A 180 -5.12 17.17 13.86
N VAL A 181 -5.18 16.78 12.59
CA VAL A 181 -5.47 17.70 11.50
C VAL A 181 -6.71 17.23 10.76
N ALA A 182 -7.64 18.16 10.57
CA ALA A 182 -8.83 17.96 9.76
C ALA A 182 -9.00 19.12 8.77
N VAL A 183 -9.60 18.82 7.63
CA VAL A 183 -9.91 19.80 6.60
C VAL A 183 -11.42 19.95 6.48
N ARG A 184 -11.88 21.21 6.37
CA ARG A 184 -13.28 21.56 6.17
C ARG A 184 -13.41 22.48 4.95
N THR A 185 -14.25 22.09 4.00
CA THR A 185 -14.68 22.98 2.91
C THR A 185 -15.83 23.86 3.39
N THR A 186 -15.73 25.16 3.12
CA THR A 186 -16.73 26.18 3.41
C THR A 186 -17.12 26.92 2.13
N SER A 187 -18.08 27.83 2.20
CA SER A 187 -18.38 28.73 1.07
C SER A 187 -17.27 29.71 0.75
N ALA A 188 -16.39 30.01 1.72
CA ALA A 188 -15.30 30.98 1.57
C ALA A 188 -13.98 30.33 1.10
N GLY A 189 -13.90 29.00 1.10
CA GLY A 189 -12.68 28.27 0.81
C GLY A 189 -12.49 27.08 1.74
N ILE A 190 -11.24 26.79 2.07
CA ILE A 190 -10.86 25.56 2.76
C ILE A 190 -10.15 25.91 4.04
N GLN A 191 -10.56 25.26 5.11
CA GLN A 191 -10.03 25.48 6.44
C GLN A 191 -9.31 24.24 6.93
N VAL A 192 -8.13 24.47 7.51
CA VAL A 192 -7.45 23.51 8.36
C VAL A 192 -7.90 23.74 9.79
N VAL A 193 -8.34 22.68 10.45
CA VAL A 193 -8.67 22.68 11.87
C VAL A 193 -7.69 21.74 12.55
N THR A 194 -6.92 22.27 13.49
CA THR A 194 -6.05 21.47 14.35
C THR A 194 -6.73 21.21 15.68
N LEU A 195 -6.62 19.99 16.18
CA LEU A 195 -7.20 19.59 17.47
C LEU A 195 -6.15 18.93 18.36
N ASP A 196 -6.28 19.10 19.67
CA ASP A 196 -5.53 18.31 20.63
C ASP A 196 -6.08 16.88 20.76
N GLN A 197 -5.40 16.03 21.52
CA GLN A 197 -5.81 14.64 21.76
C GLN A 197 -7.14 14.53 22.54
N ALA A 198 -7.58 15.60 23.20
CA ALA A 198 -8.89 15.70 23.84
C ALA A 198 -10.00 16.17 22.86
N LEU A 199 -9.66 16.35 21.58
CA LEU A 199 -10.54 16.82 20.50
C LEU A 199 -10.99 18.28 20.66
N THR A 200 -10.23 19.08 21.40
CA THR A 200 -10.39 20.53 21.54
C THR A 200 -9.73 21.23 20.36
N VAL A 201 -10.41 22.22 19.78
CA VAL A 201 -9.84 23.04 18.70
C VAL A 201 -8.66 23.85 19.24
N LEU A 202 -7.50 23.70 18.60
CA LEU A 202 -6.30 24.50 18.88
C LEU A 202 -6.24 25.71 17.94
N ALA A 203 -6.45 25.49 16.64
CA ALA A 203 -6.49 26.55 15.64
C ALA A 203 -7.48 26.21 14.52
N THR A 204 -7.94 27.25 13.83
CA THR A 204 -8.66 27.16 12.56
C THR A 204 -8.06 28.19 11.63
N VAL A 205 -7.62 27.74 10.46
CA VAL A 205 -6.84 28.56 9.54
C VAL A 205 -7.36 28.36 8.12
N ASP A 206 -7.58 29.46 7.40
CA ASP A 206 -7.98 29.44 6.00
C ASP A 206 -6.76 29.20 5.11
N LEU A 207 -6.85 28.20 4.23
CA LEU A 207 -5.84 27.96 3.21
C LEU A 207 -5.88 29.05 2.16
N SER A 208 -4.72 29.67 1.93
CA SER A 208 -4.55 30.82 1.05
C SER A 208 -3.62 30.45 -0.12
N PRO A 209 -4.11 29.75 -1.15
CA PRO A 209 -3.33 29.48 -2.36
C PRO A 209 -2.95 30.78 -3.07
N VAL A 210 -1.70 30.88 -3.53
CA VAL A 210 -1.15 32.10 -4.14
C VAL A 210 -1.95 32.54 -5.36
N ASP A 211 -2.37 31.59 -6.20
CA ASP A 211 -3.11 31.86 -7.44
C ASP A 211 -4.58 31.44 -7.36
N GLY A 212 -5.12 31.30 -6.14
CA GLY A 212 -6.45 30.73 -5.95
C GLY A 212 -6.48 29.20 -6.17
N TRP A 213 -7.66 28.61 -5.93
CA TRP A 213 -7.92 27.20 -6.23
C TRP A 213 -8.28 27.02 -7.71
N ALA A 214 -7.75 26.00 -8.34
CA ALA A 214 -8.26 25.46 -9.58
C ALA A 214 -9.73 25.03 -9.41
N SER A 215 -10.47 25.00 -10.52
CA SER A 215 -11.90 24.72 -10.53
C SER A 215 -12.23 23.40 -9.83
N GLY A 216 -12.91 23.48 -8.68
CA GLY A 216 -13.35 22.32 -7.90
C GLY A 216 -12.65 22.14 -6.54
N GLY A 217 -11.56 22.86 -6.29
CA GLY A 217 -10.77 22.71 -5.06
C GLY A 217 -10.02 21.37 -4.97
N PRO A 218 -9.38 21.08 -3.83
CA PRO A 218 -8.62 19.87 -3.63
C PRO A 218 -9.56 18.69 -3.44
N ASN A 219 -9.26 17.62 -4.17
CA ASN A 219 -10.01 16.38 -4.12
C ASN A 219 -9.59 15.49 -2.96
N ASP A 220 -8.36 15.66 -2.48
CA ASP A 220 -7.82 14.89 -1.38
C ASP A 220 -6.78 15.67 -0.60
N SER A 221 -6.56 15.29 0.65
CA SER A 221 -5.57 15.94 1.50
C SER A 221 -5.03 14.96 2.53
N GLY A 222 -3.75 15.12 2.83
CA GLY A 222 -3.07 14.42 3.92
C GLY A 222 -2.09 15.37 4.59
N VAL A 223 -1.65 15.05 5.80
CA VAL A 223 -0.60 15.83 6.49
C VAL A 223 0.65 14.98 6.67
N THR A 224 1.81 15.57 6.42
CA THR A 224 3.10 14.94 6.76
C THR A 224 3.29 14.94 8.28
N PRO A 225 4.11 14.02 8.82
CA PRO A 225 4.46 14.05 10.24
C PRO A 225 5.04 15.40 10.69
N ASP A 226 5.78 16.08 9.81
CA ASP A 226 6.43 17.37 10.09
C ASP A 226 5.51 18.60 9.92
N GLY A 227 4.22 18.41 9.62
CA GLY A 227 3.22 19.49 9.64
C GLY A 227 3.01 20.25 8.34
N LEU A 228 3.35 19.65 7.21
CA LEU A 228 2.91 20.15 5.90
C LEU A 228 1.61 19.45 5.52
N LEU A 229 0.57 20.24 5.29
CA LEU A 229 -0.64 19.75 4.64
C LEU A 229 -0.36 19.68 3.14
N LEU A 230 -0.53 18.50 2.56
CA LEU A 230 -0.52 18.32 1.13
C LEU A 230 -1.95 18.20 0.63
N THR A 231 -2.30 18.99 -0.37
CA THR A 231 -3.60 18.90 -1.04
C THR A 231 -3.40 18.54 -2.50
N ARG A 232 -4.19 17.57 -2.97
CA ARG A 232 -4.20 17.18 -4.38
C ARG A 232 -5.25 17.99 -5.13
N GLU A 233 -4.79 18.81 -6.06
CA GLU A 233 -5.64 19.62 -6.92
C GLU A 233 -5.96 18.87 -8.23
N GLY A 234 -7.04 19.29 -8.92
CA GLY A 234 -7.40 18.77 -10.24
C GLY A 234 -6.28 18.98 -11.28
N PRO A 235 -6.43 18.44 -12.50
CA PRO A 235 -5.36 18.44 -13.50
C PRO A 235 -4.86 19.86 -13.80
N ASP A 236 -3.55 20.08 -13.64
CA ASP A 236 -2.82 21.18 -14.26
C ASP A 236 -2.12 20.62 -15.49
N ASP A 237 -2.54 21.04 -16.68
CA ASP A 237 -2.10 20.47 -17.97
C ASP A 237 -2.24 18.93 -18.04
N GLY A 238 -3.31 18.39 -17.45
CA GLY A 238 -3.58 16.94 -17.41
C GLY A 238 -2.82 16.17 -16.33
N ARG A 239 -1.91 16.82 -15.58
CA ARG A 239 -1.09 16.19 -14.54
C ARG A 239 -1.59 16.50 -13.13
N ILE A 240 -1.23 15.65 -12.17
CA ILE A 240 -1.50 15.94 -10.76
C ILE A 240 -0.58 17.05 -10.26
N LEU A 241 -1.20 18.10 -9.73
CA LEU A 241 -0.55 19.13 -8.94
C LEU A 241 -0.77 18.85 -7.45
N LEU A 242 0.32 18.77 -6.70
CA LEU A 242 0.29 18.73 -5.24
C LEU A 242 0.72 20.08 -4.70
N ARG A 243 -0.12 20.65 -3.84
CA ARG A 243 0.18 21.90 -3.14
C ARG A 243 0.48 21.60 -1.69
N THR A 244 1.55 22.19 -1.17
CA THR A 244 1.90 22.12 0.25
C THR A 244 1.44 23.40 0.95
N PHE A 245 0.87 23.24 2.13
CA PHE A 245 0.44 24.35 2.98
C PHE A 245 0.96 24.16 4.40
N SER A 246 1.28 25.27 5.04
CA SER A 246 1.55 25.30 6.47
C SER A 246 0.24 25.11 7.24
N VAL A 247 0.19 24.15 8.17
CA VAL A 247 -0.99 23.92 9.02
C VAL A 247 -1.17 25.02 10.08
N THR A 248 -0.14 25.83 10.33
CA THR A 248 -0.16 26.86 11.39
C THR A 248 -0.74 28.19 10.92
N ASP A 249 -0.47 28.58 9.68
CA ASP A 249 -0.88 29.88 9.11
C ASP A 249 -1.61 29.78 7.76
N GLY A 250 -1.77 28.56 7.22
CA GLY A 250 -2.54 28.30 6.00
C GLY A 250 -1.88 28.82 4.73
N SER A 251 -0.66 29.34 4.84
CA SER A 251 0.10 29.83 3.68
C SER A 251 0.54 28.66 2.80
N GLU A 252 0.52 28.87 1.49
CA GLU A 252 1.07 27.92 0.52
C GLU A 252 2.60 27.92 0.63
N ALA A 253 3.16 26.76 0.97
CA ALA A 253 4.61 26.57 1.15
C ALA A 253 5.30 26.15 -0.17
N GLY A 254 4.56 25.60 -1.12
CA GLY A 254 5.12 25.14 -2.38
C GLY A 254 4.17 24.32 -3.25
N ARG A 255 4.69 23.95 -4.41
CA ARG A 255 4.00 23.19 -5.46
C ARG A 255 4.89 22.09 -5.97
N ILE A 256 4.31 20.92 -6.18
CA ILE A 256 4.96 19.77 -6.79
C ILE A 256 4.11 19.38 -8.00
N SER A 257 4.60 19.71 -9.19
CA SER A 257 4.03 19.22 -10.44
C SER A 257 4.57 17.81 -10.66
N THR A 258 3.68 16.82 -10.75
CA THR A 258 4.08 15.42 -10.90
C THR A 258 4.07 15.00 -12.36
N GLU A 259 4.76 13.92 -12.69
CA GLU A 259 4.66 13.27 -14.00
C GLU A 259 3.41 12.36 -14.13
N ILE A 260 2.55 12.33 -13.09
CA ILE A 260 1.40 11.42 -13.04
C ILE A 260 0.20 12.10 -13.69
N ASP A 261 -0.36 11.44 -14.70
CA ASP A 261 -1.60 11.89 -15.34
C ASP A 261 -2.77 11.83 -14.34
N ALA A 262 -3.56 12.90 -14.27
CA ALA A 262 -4.65 13.01 -13.29
C ALA A 262 -5.74 11.94 -13.50
N GLU A 263 -5.93 11.49 -14.74
CA GLU A 263 -6.85 10.41 -15.08
C GLU A 263 -6.40 9.05 -14.52
N GLU A 264 -5.08 8.87 -14.32
CA GLU A 264 -4.53 7.67 -13.73
C GLU A 264 -4.77 7.60 -12.22
N VAL A 265 -5.11 8.68 -11.52
CA VAL A 265 -5.15 8.64 -10.05
C VAL A 265 -6.51 8.24 -9.50
N SER A 266 -6.49 7.42 -8.44
CA SER A 266 -7.73 7.05 -7.77
C SER A 266 -8.33 8.17 -6.90
N TYR A 267 -9.62 8.40 -7.09
CA TYR A 267 -10.41 9.29 -6.25
C TYR A 267 -10.98 8.45 -5.11
N GLY A 268 -10.68 8.82 -3.86
CA GLY A 268 -11.16 8.11 -2.66
C GLY A 268 -10.11 7.28 -1.94
N CYS A 269 -8.92 7.08 -2.52
CA CYS A 269 -7.81 6.47 -1.78
C CYS A 269 -7.11 7.49 -0.91
N PRO A 270 -6.95 7.22 0.39
CA PRO A 270 -6.15 8.09 1.23
C PRO A 270 -4.70 8.09 0.74
N MET A 271 -4.07 9.24 0.83
CA MET A 271 -2.64 9.39 0.60
C MET A 271 -1.83 8.63 1.65
N GLY A 272 -0.88 7.82 1.20
CA GLY A 272 0.11 7.19 2.07
C GLY A 272 1.34 8.08 2.24
N TRP A 273 2.23 7.70 3.15
CA TRP A 273 3.46 8.43 3.43
C TRP A 273 4.63 7.46 3.58
N ARG A 274 5.79 7.84 3.04
CA ARG A 274 7.09 7.21 3.30
C ARG A 274 8.06 8.31 3.70
N GLY A 275 8.41 8.38 4.98
CA GLY A 275 8.97 9.58 5.58
C GLY A 275 8.04 10.78 5.35
N ASN A 276 8.56 11.81 4.68
CA ASN A 276 7.80 13.00 4.30
C ASN A 276 7.28 12.98 2.85
N ASP A 277 7.59 11.93 2.10
CA ASP A 277 7.20 11.83 0.69
C ASP A 277 5.81 11.20 0.57
N PRO A 278 4.89 11.82 -0.17
CA PRO A 278 3.56 11.27 -0.37
C PRO A 278 3.61 10.05 -1.29
N VAL A 279 2.77 9.07 -0.97
CA VAL A 279 2.54 7.88 -1.77
C VAL A 279 1.14 7.95 -2.37
N LEU A 280 1.06 7.96 -3.70
CA LEU A 280 -0.21 7.94 -4.44
C LEU A 280 -0.46 6.59 -5.10
N ILE A 281 -1.74 6.23 -5.20
CA ILE A 281 -2.19 5.04 -5.90
C ILE A 281 -2.82 5.43 -7.24
N THR A 282 -2.28 4.88 -8.32
CA THR A 282 -2.90 4.97 -9.65
C THR A 282 -3.91 3.84 -9.85
N LYS A 283 -4.93 4.08 -10.66
CA LYS A 283 -5.96 3.15 -11.09
C LYS A 283 -5.45 2.28 -12.24
N SER A 284 -6.06 1.11 -12.36
CA SER A 284 -5.77 0.12 -13.40
C SER A 284 -6.89 0.11 -14.45
N TYR A 285 -7.03 1.16 -15.27
CA TYR A 285 -7.96 1.15 -16.43
C TYR A 285 -7.19 0.80 -17.71
N GLY A 286 -6.96 -0.50 -17.93
CA GLY A 286 -6.21 -1.00 -19.10
C GLY A 286 -4.68 -1.00 -18.93
N SER A 287 -4.17 -0.29 -17.93
CA SER A 287 -2.75 -0.28 -17.50
C SER A 287 -2.58 -0.91 -16.11
N GLN A 288 -1.34 -1.08 -15.66
CA GLN A 288 -1.04 -1.52 -14.29
C GLN A 288 -1.26 -0.35 -13.33
N ALA A 289 -2.05 -0.56 -12.28
CA ALA A 289 -2.09 0.35 -11.14
C ALA A 289 -0.74 0.33 -10.42
N LYS A 290 -0.36 1.44 -9.79
CA LYS A 290 0.95 1.59 -9.14
C LYS A 290 0.79 2.33 -7.82
N ALA A 291 1.59 1.95 -6.84
CA ALA A 291 1.91 2.83 -5.72
C ALA A 291 3.18 3.61 -6.07
N LEU A 292 3.08 4.93 -6.10
CA LEU A 292 4.15 5.83 -6.50
C LEU A 292 4.51 6.73 -5.32
N GLN A 293 5.76 6.66 -4.88
CA GLN A 293 6.36 7.69 -4.02
C GLN A 293 6.68 8.90 -4.89
N ILE A 294 6.30 10.09 -4.44
CA ILE A 294 6.55 11.35 -5.16
C ILE A 294 7.60 12.13 -4.39
N HIS A 295 8.69 12.46 -5.07
CA HIS A 295 9.80 13.21 -4.50
C HIS A 295 9.52 14.72 -4.54
N PRO A 296 10.24 15.54 -3.76
CA PRO A 296 10.07 17.00 -3.75
C PRO A 296 10.27 17.68 -5.11
N ASP A 297 11.02 17.05 -6.03
CA ASP A 297 11.25 17.54 -7.39
C ASP A 297 10.15 17.12 -8.39
N GLY A 298 9.12 16.39 -7.93
CA GLY A 298 8.02 15.87 -8.74
C GLY A 298 8.31 14.56 -9.45
N SER A 299 9.55 14.06 -9.40
CA SER A 299 9.90 12.74 -9.91
C SER A 299 9.24 11.64 -9.06
N THR A 300 9.07 10.45 -9.63
CA THR A 300 8.38 9.35 -8.95
C THR A 300 9.25 8.11 -8.83
N THR A 301 9.07 7.39 -7.72
CA THR A 301 9.61 6.03 -7.55
C THR A 301 8.45 5.06 -7.38
N GLN A 302 8.39 4.07 -8.27
CA GLN A 302 7.41 3.01 -8.16
C GLN A 302 7.76 2.11 -6.98
N LEU A 303 6.90 2.13 -5.97
CA LEU A 303 6.97 1.28 -4.79
C LEU A 303 6.38 -0.10 -5.09
N MET A 304 5.22 -0.10 -5.73
CA MET A 304 4.45 -1.30 -6.03
C MET A 304 3.81 -1.21 -7.40
N ALA A 305 3.80 -2.28 -8.19
CA ALA A 305 2.88 -2.42 -9.32
C ALA A 305 1.75 -3.40 -8.97
N ILE A 306 0.53 -3.08 -9.32
CA ILE A 306 -0.63 -3.94 -9.16
C ILE A 306 -1.05 -4.37 -10.56
N HIS A 307 -1.24 -5.66 -10.73
CA HIS A 307 -1.48 -6.24 -12.04
C HIS A 307 -2.76 -5.67 -12.67
N HIS A 308 -2.69 -5.29 -13.95
CA HIS A 308 -3.78 -4.61 -14.68
C HIS A 308 -5.14 -5.35 -14.70
N ARG A 309 -5.11 -6.68 -14.48
CA ARG A 309 -6.34 -7.50 -14.36
C ARG A 309 -7.02 -7.42 -12.99
N MET A 310 -6.35 -6.91 -11.97
CA MET A 310 -6.92 -6.67 -10.64
C MET A 310 -7.70 -5.37 -10.56
N GLN A 311 -7.98 -4.69 -11.70
CA GLN A 311 -8.77 -3.46 -11.83
C GLN A 311 -8.81 -2.59 -10.56
N SER A 312 -7.62 -2.35 -9.99
CA SER A 312 -7.57 -1.98 -8.59
C SER A 312 -7.86 -0.50 -8.51
N TYR A 313 -8.75 -0.15 -7.60
CA TYR A 313 -9.10 1.24 -7.36
C TYR A 313 -8.39 1.77 -6.13
N CYS A 314 -7.87 0.92 -5.24
CA CYS A 314 -7.16 1.41 -4.06
C CYS A 314 -6.11 0.46 -3.51
N VAL A 315 -5.08 1.01 -2.86
CA VAL A 315 -4.17 0.24 -2.00
C VAL A 315 -3.88 1.04 -0.73
N THR A 316 -4.00 0.38 0.40
CA THR A 316 -3.60 0.90 1.71
C THR A 316 -2.45 0.06 2.22
N PHE A 317 -1.37 0.70 2.67
CA PHE A 317 -0.18 0.03 3.21
C PHE A 317 -0.11 0.16 4.73
N ALA A 318 0.52 -0.82 5.36
CA ALA A 318 1.10 -0.64 6.69
C ALA A 318 2.32 0.32 6.57
N ALA A 319 2.41 1.32 7.44
CA ALA A 319 3.46 2.34 7.32
C ALA A 319 4.87 1.75 7.45
N GLU A 320 5.08 0.79 8.36
CA GLU A 320 6.37 0.11 8.51
C GLU A 320 6.74 -0.69 7.26
N ALA A 321 5.75 -1.23 6.56
CA ALA A 321 5.99 -1.89 5.28
C ALA A 321 6.56 -0.88 4.27
N LEU A 322 5.98 0.32 4.16
CA LEU A 322 6.50 1.38 3.28
C LEU A 322 7.93 1.80 3.66
N GLU A 323 8.21 1.97 4.95
CA GLU A 323 9.54 2.35 5.45
C GLU A 323 10.60 1.29 5.13
N ALA A 324 10.30 0.03 5.43
CA ALA A 324 11.17 -1.10 5.10
C ALA A 324 11.45 -1.23 3.60
N GLY A 325 10.59 -0.65 2.78
CA GLY A 325 10.76 -0.57 1.34
C GLY A 325 10.50 -1.93 0.68
N PRO A 326 10.88 -2.05 -0.59
CA PRO A 326 10.53 -3.23 -1.35
C PRO A 326 11.42 -4.43 -1.04
N ARG A 327 10.82 -5.63 -0.97
CA ARG A 327 11.55 -6.89 -0.79
C ARG A 327 12.20 -7.35 -2.09
N TRP A 328 13.53 -7.47 -2.09
CA TRP A 328 14.31 -7.96 -3.22
C TRP A 328 14.54 -9.48 -3.12
N ALA A 329 14.41 -10.20 -4.23
CA ALA A 329 14.75 -11.64 -4.32
C ALA A 329 15.91 -11.88 -5.29
N LEU A 330 16.61 -13.00 -5.10
CA LEU A 330 17.87 -13.36 -5.80
C LEU A 330 17.78 -13.36 -7.34
N LEU A 331 16.59 -13.53 -7.91
CA LEU A 331 16.36 -13.54 -9.37
C LEU A 331 15.50 -12.36 -9.83
N GLY A 332 15.59 -11.24 -9.14
CA GLY A 332 14.72 -10.09 -9.34
C GLY A 332 13.37 -10.24 -8.65
N THR A 333 12.54 -9.24 -8.86
CA THR A 333 11.23 -9.04 -8.24
C THR A 333 10.36 -10.29 -8.39
N ASN A 334 9.73 -10.72 -7.29
CA ASN A 334 8.95 -11.96 -7.23
C ASN A 334 7.67 -11.91 -8.09
N ASP A 335 7.38 -10.77 -8.76
CA ASP A 335 6.00 -10.41 -9.09
C ASP A 335 5.79 -9.74 -10.47
N ASP A 336 6.78 -9.70 -11.38
CA ASP A 336 6.57 -9.26 -12.77
C ASP A 336 5.77 -10.33 -13.55
N VAL A 337 4.87 -9.91 -14.45
CA VAL A 337 4.17 -10.81 -15.41
C VAL A 337 5.15 -11.72 -16.13
N TRP A 338 6.34 -11.21 -16.39
CA TRP A 338 7.43 -11.96 -16.97
C TRP A 338 8.10 -12.92 -15.98
N THR A 339 8.28 -12.61 -14.69
CA THR A 339 8.90 -13.53 -13.71
C THR A 339 8.00 -14.72 -13.33
N TRP A 340 6.68 -14.59 -13.47
CA TRP A 340 5.76 -15.73 -13.41
C TRP A 340 6.11 -16.82 -14.44
N TYR A 341 6.57 -16.43 -15.63
CA TYR A 341 7.00 -17.36 -16.65
C TYR A 341 8.51 -17.57 -16.66
N TRP A 342 9.36 -16.64 -16.20
CA TRP A 342 10.81 -16.84 -16.25
C TRP A 342 11.26 -17.99 -15.39
N ARG A 343 10.74 -18.22 -14.18
CA ARG A 343 11.20 -19.38 -13.39
C ARG A 343 10.79 -20.71 -14.05
N PRO A 344 9.53 -20.90 -14.51
CA PRO A 344 9.18 -22.03 -15.34
C PRO A 344 9.98 -22.11 -16.65
N LEU A 345 10.21 -21.01 -17.36
CA LEU A 345 10.97 -20.96 -18.61
C LEU A 345 12.45 -21.24 -18.39
N LEU A 346 13.04 -20.78 -17.30
CA LEU A 346 14.44 -20.97 -16.93
C LEU A 346 14.63 -22.38 -16.40
N LEU A 347 13.63 -22.94 -15.71
CA LEU A 347 13.58 -24.38 -15.41
C LEU A 347 13.47 -25.19 -16.69
N VAL A 348 12.55 -24.86 -17.59
CA VAL A 348 12.40 -25.52 -18.89
C VAL A 348 13.69 -25.39 -19.71
N LEU A 349 14.32 -24.22 -19.76
CA LEU A 349 15.60 -23.99 -20.41
C LEU A 349 16.70 -24.82 -19.77
N LEU A 350 16.80 -24.86 -18.44
CA LEU A 350 17.79 -25.70 -17.77
C LEU A 350 17.55 -27.18 -18.04
N LEU A 351 16.30 -27.64 -17.94
CA LEU A 351 15.86 -29.01 -18.20
C LEU A 351 16.03 -29.43 -19.67
N THR A 352 15.99 -28.50 -20.62
CA THR A 352 16.16 -28.78 -22.07
C THR A 352 17.60 -28.60 -22.53
N ALA A 353 18.25 -27.51 -22.13
CA ALA A 353 19.62 -27.19 -22.50
C ALA A 353 20.64 -28.14 -21.84
N GLY A 354 20.39 -28.60 -20.61
CA GLY A 354 21.26 -29.56 -19.91
C GLY A 354 21.43 -30.88 -20.67
N PRO A 355 20.34 -31.60 -21.00
CA PRO A 355 20.41 -32.82 -21.80
C PRO A 355 20.96 -32.59 -23.21
N LEU A 356 20.62 -31.48 -23.87
CA LEU A 356 21.13 -31.14 -25.20
C LEU A 356 22.64 -30.90 -25.20
N THR A 357 23.15 -30.09 -24.28
CA THR A 357 24.60 -29.86 -24.13
C THR A 357 25.34 -31.13 -23.75
N TRP A 358 24.77 -31.95 -22.86
CA TRP A 358 25.33 -33.27 -22.53
C TRP A 358 25.38 -34.21 -23.75
N SER A 359 24.31 -34.26 -24.54
CA SER A 359 24.24 -35.04 -25.79
C SER A 359 25.28 -34.59 -26.81
N MET A 360 25.44 -33.27 -27.03
CA MET A 360 26.45 -32.73 -27.94
C MET A 360 27.89 -33.03 -27.47
N LEU A 361 28.18 -32.84 -26.18
CA LEU A 361 29.49 -33.10 -25.60
C LEU A 361 29.85 -34.60 -25.61
N SER A 362 28.87 -35.47 -25.41
CA SER A 362 29.07 -36.93 -25.49
C SER A 362 29.27 -37.41 -26.93
N ARG A 363 28.55 -36.84 -27.91
CA ARG A 363 28.73 -37.15 -29.35
C ARG A 363 30.09 -36.72 -29.90
N ARG A 364 30.58 -35.51 -29.56
CA ARG A 364 31.92 -35.04 -30.00
C ARG A 364 33.03 -35.98 -29.53
N ARG A 365 32.90 -36.57 -28.34
CA ARG A 365 33.88 -37.53 -27.83
C ARG A 365 33.90 -38.85 -28.58
N ARG A 366 32.74 -39.42 -28.93
CA ARG A 366 32.69 -40.67 -29.70
C ARG A 366 33.33 -40.54 -31.08
N ARG A 367 33.34 -39.34 -31.66
CA ARG A 367 34.02 -39.06 -32.95
C ARG A 367 35.53 -38.90 -32.82
N GLY A 368 36.04 -38.42 -31.69
CA GLY A 368 37.48 -38.25 -31.46
C GLY A 368 38.21 -39.50 -30.96
N SER A 369 37.51 -40.62 -30.78
CA SER A 369 38.07 -41.89 -30.28
C SER A 369 37.99 -43.03 -31.28
N ARG A 370 37.78 -42.74 -32.57
CA ARG A 370 38.06 -43.70 -33.64
C ARG A 370 39.53 -43.52 -34.04
N PRO A 371 40.39 -44.52 -33.79
CA PRO A 371 41.79 -44.48 -34.19
C PRO A 371 41.95 -44.41 -35.71
#